data_AF-A0A178V022-F1
#
_entry.id   AF-A0A178V022-F1
#
_cell.length_a   1.000
_cell.length_b   1.000
_cell.length_c   1.000
_cell.angle_alpha   90.00
_cell.angle_beta   90.00
_cell.angle_gamma   90.00
#
_symmetry.space_group_name_H-M   'P 1'
#
loop_
_entity.id
_entity.type
_entity.pdbx_description
1 polymer ?
#
loop_
_entity_poly.entity_id
_entity_poly.type
_entity_poly.pdbx_seq_one_letter_code
_entity_poly.pdbx_strand_id
1 'polypeptide(L)'
;MDEEAENLRAAFGDSSDDEDIADRPGKETIGIGDSAVWERVEEINGLWLYRNFLSIAHQSDLLSAILNEGWFVEESINQAMRFGDLPSWATELSDLIRETLESVDLPVLSADLLWREPLFDQLIVNLYQPGEV
;
A
#
# COMPACT_ATOMS: atom_id res chain seq x y z
N MET A 1 -5.40 27.90 -19.77
CA MET A 1 -5.59 27.87 -18.30
C MET A 1 -6.89 27.18 -17.91
N ASP A 2 -7.88 27.03 -18.81
CA ASP A 2 -9.17 26.38 -18.46
C ASP A 2 -9.17 24.86 -18.68
N GLU A 3 -8.35 24.35 -19.59
CA GLU A 3 -8.29 22.92 -19.95
C GLU A 3 -7.73 22.02 -18.84
N GLU A 4 -6.80 22.55 -18.04
CA GLU A 4 -6.18 21.83 -16.92
C GLU A 4 -7.16 21.67 -15.75
N ALA A 5 -7.99 22.68 -15.51
CA ALA A 5 -9.05 22.64 -14.50
C ALA A 5 -10.19 21.69 -14.90
N GLU A 6 -10.53 21.60 -16.19
CA GLU A 6 -11.51 20.63 -16.69
C GLU A 6 -11.00 19.19 -16.55
N ASN A 7 -9.72 18.94 -16.85
CA ASN A 7 -9.11 17.61 -16.70
C ASN A 7 -9.11 17.15 -15.24
N LEU A 8 -8.80 18.05 -14.30
CA LEU A 8 -8.81 17.76 -12.87
C LEU A 8 -10.23 17.49 -12.36
N ARG A 9 -11.24 18.26 -12.80
CA ARG A 9 -12.65 18.01 -12.46
C ARG A 9 -13.18 16.70 -13.00
N ALA A 10 -12.80 16.32 -14.23
CA ALA A 10 -13.19 15.05 -14.82
C ALA A 10 -12.58 13.84 -14.09
N ALA A 11 -11.36 13.98 -13.56
CA ALA A 11 -10.69 12.93 -12.82
C ALA A 11 -11.17 12.79 -11.36
N PHE A 12 -11.47 13.90 -10.68
CA PHE A 12 -11.67 13.92 -9.23
C PHE A 12 -13.08 14.33 -8.76
N GLY A 13 -13.97 14.76 -9.67
CA GLY A 13 -15.29 15.28 -9.31
C GLY A 13 -15.24 16.70 -8.70
N ASP A 14 -16.39 17.33 -8.53
CA ASP A 14 -16.47 18.69 -7.98
C ASP A 14 -16.14 18.64 -6.48
N SER A 15 -15.05 19.30 -6.07
CA SER A 15 -14.66 19.44 -4.67
C SER A 15 -15.75 20.21 -3.93
N SER A 16 -16.50 19.54 -3.06
CA SER A 16 -17.46 20.19 -2.16
C SER A 16 -16.69 20.90 -1.06
N ASP A 17 -16.72 22.23 -1.11
CA ASP A 17 -16.12 23.13 -0.13
C ASP A 17 -17.08 23.24 1.07
N ASP A 18 -16.98 22.31 2.02
CA ASP A 18 -17.71 22.38 3.29
C ASP A 18 -16.85 23.12 4.33
N GLU A 19 -17.05 24.43 4.41
CA GLU A 19 -16.68 25.20 5.59
C GLU A 19 -17.65 24.90 6.73
N ASP A 20 -17.18 24.24 7.79
CA ASP A 20 -17.77 24.40 9.12
C ASP A 20 -16.70 24.23 10.21
N ILE A 21 -16.20 25.37 10.66
CA ILE A 21 -15.40 25.50 11.88
C ILE A 21 -16.37 25.68 13.05
N ALA A 22 -16.50 24.67 13.90
CA ALA A 22 -17.04 24.84 15.25
C ALA A 22 -16.40 23.91 16.29
N ASP A 23 -15.50 24.51 17.07
CA ASP A 23 -15.30 24.38 18.52
C ASP A 23 -14.86 23.02 19.13
N ARG A 24 -13.61 22.99 19.61
CA ARG A 24 -13.05 22.01 20.55
C ARG A 24 -13.27 22.56 21.98
N PRO A 25 -13.59 21.74 23.00
CA PRO A 25 -12.51 20.96 23.62
C PRO A 25 -12.94 19.62 24.23
N GLY A 26 -12.31 18.55 23.76
CA GLY A 26 -12.26 17.26 24.44
C GLY A 26 -10.84 16.72 24.33
N LYS A 27 -10.22 16.44 25.48
CA LYS A 27 -8.88 15.88 25.59
C LYS A 27 -8.90 14.43 25.08
N GLU A 28 -8.84 14.25 23.78
CA GLU A 28 -8.72 12.93 23.16
C GLU A 28 -7.27 12.48 23.26
N THR A 29 -7.06 11.57 24.21
CA THR A 29 -6.00 10.58 24.19
C THR A 29 -5.82 10.12 22.74
N ILE A 30 -4.62 10.29 22.17
CA ILE A 30 -4.26 9.74 20.86
C ILE A 30 -4.47 8.23 20.96
N GLY A 31 -5.61 7.78 20.45
CA GLY A 31 -5.96 6.37 20.36
C GLY A 31 -5.04 5.75 19.33
N ILE A 32 -3.91 5.22 19.78
CA ILE A 32 -3.17 4.17 19.09
C ILE A 32 -4.09 2.95 19.16
N GLY A 33 -5.05 2.90 18.25
CA GLY A 33 -6.18 1.98 18.35
C GLY A 33 -7.07 1.99 17.11
N ASP A 34 -6.51 2.27 15.94
CA ASP A 34 -7.14 1.75 14.73
C ASP A 34 -6.80 0.27 14.69
N SER A 35 -7.81 -0.55 15.02
CA SER A 35 -7.79 -1.98 14.77
C SER A 35 -7.43 -2.16 13.30
N ALA A 36 -6.24 -2.67 13.04
CA ALA A 36 -5.75 -2.86 11.70
C ALA A 36 -6.55 -4.00 11.04
N VAL A 37 -7.50 -3.62 10.18
CA VAL A 37 -8.56 -4.49 9.66
C VAL A 37 -8.55 -4.46 8.15
N TRP A 38 -8.75 -5.63 7.54
CA TRP A 38 -8.98 -5.76 6.11
C TRP A 38 -10.37 -5.21 5.75
N GLU A 39 -10.40 -4.20 4.90
CA GLU A 39 -11.61 -3.59 4.34
C GLU A 39 -11.95 -4.26 3.00
N ARG A 40 -13.16 -4.80 2.87
CA ARG A 40 -13.64 -5.31 1.58
C ARG A 40 -14.10 -4.15 0.70
N VAL A 41 -13.73 -4.17 -0.58
CA VAL A 41 -14.34 -3.30 -1.59
C VAL A 41 -15.57 -4.00 -2.13
N GLU A 42 -16.77 -3.52 -1.76
CA GLU A 42 -18.04 -4.21 -2.04
C GLU A 42 -18.34 -4.35 -3.53
N GLU A 43 -17.85 -3.42 -4.35
CA GLU A 43 -18.04 -3.39 -5.80
C GLU A 43 -17.19 -4.42 -6.54
N ILE A 44 -16.09 -4.91 -5.94
CA ILE A 44 -15.10 -5.75 -6.60
C ILE A 44 -14.86 -7.02 -5.77
N ASN A 45 -15.37 -8.15 -6.27
CA ASN A 45 -15.18 -9.44 -5.62
C ASN A 45 -13.68 -9.80 -5.54
N GLY A 46 -13.23 -10.17 -4.34
CA GLY A 46 -11.83 -10.53 -4.07
C GLY A 46 -10.89 -9.35 -3.81
N LEU A 47 -11.37 -8.10 -3.87
CA LEU A 47 -10.55 -6.93 -3.55
C LEU A 47 -10.68 -6.55 -2.09
N TRP A 48 -9.53 -6.48 -1.42
CA TRP A 48 -9.41 -6.09 -0.02
C TRP A 48 -8.32 -5.04 0.15
N LEU A 49 -8.52 -4.11 1.09
CA LEU A 49 -7.58 -3.06 1.44
C LEU A 49 -7.20 -3.17 2.91
N TYR A 50 -5.90 -3.16 3.20
CA TYR A 50 -5.40 -3.04 4.56
C TYR A 50 -4.74 -1.67 4.72
N ARG A 51 -5.41 -0.75 5.42
CA ARG A 51 -4.87 0.59 5.63
C ARG A 51 -3.73 0.56 6.64
N ASN A 52 -2.72 1.41 6.40
CA ASN A 52 -1.58 1.58 7.31
C ASN A 52 -0.87 0.25 7.64
N PHE A 53 -0.85 -0.70 6.69
CA PHE A 53 -0.26 -2.03 6.86
C PHE A 53 1.21 -1.96 7.31
N LEU A 54 2.00 -1.07 6.69
CA LEU A 54 3.38 -0.82 7.10
C LEU A 54 3.44 0.36 8.07
N SER A 55 4.07 0.13 9.23
CA SER A 55 4.45 1.21 10.14
C SER A 55 5.43 2.18 9.45
N ILE A 56 5.55 3.41 9.95
CA ILE A 56 6.51 4.40 9.42
C ILE A 56 7.95 3.85 9.46
N ALA A 57 8.29 3.08 10.49
CA ALA A 57 9.60 2.42 10.59
C ALA A 57 9.78 1.39 9.45
N HIS A 58 8.81 0.50 9.25
CA HIS A 58 8.86 -0.48 8.15
C HIS A 58 8.92 0.17 6.77
N GLN A 59 8.21 1.28 6.57
CA GLN A 59 8.29 2.05 5.33
C GLN A 59 9.71 2.59 5.10
N SER A 60 10.31 3.19 6.13
CA SER A 60 11.68 3.70 6.07
C SER A 60 12.72 2.61 5.79
N ASP A 61 12.57 1.45 6.44
CA ASP A 61 13.46 0.31 6.29
C ASP A 61 13.35 -0.30 4.87
N LEU A 62 12.11 -0.48 4.38
CA LEU A 62 11.86 -0.98 3.03
C LEU A 62 12.45 -0.06 1.96
N LEU A 63 12.23 1.26 2.08
CA LEU A 63 12.80 2.24 1.15
C LEU A 63 14.33 2.21 1.18
N SER A 64 14.92 2.15 2.38
CA SER A 64 16.38 2.07 2.54
C SER A 64 16.93 0.79 1.91
N ALA A 65 16.25 -0.35 2.08
CA ALA A 65 16.65 -1.62 1.49
C ALA A 65 16.60 -1.58 -0.05
N ILE A 66 15.52 -1.05 -0.64
CA ILE A 66 15.39 -0.89 -2.09
C ILE A 66 16.47 0.05 -2.65
N LEU A 67 16.76 1.16 -1.96
CA LEU A 67 17.81 2.10 -2.37
C LEU A 67 19.20 1.47 -2.30
N ASN A 68 19.50 0.69 -1.27
CA ASN A 68 20.78 -0.01 -1.12
C ASN A 68 21.00 -1.10 -2.17
N GLU A 69 19.93 -1.72 -2.66
CA GLU A 69 19.96 -2.69 -3.76
C GLU A 69 20.24 -2.02 -5.12
N GLY A 70 20.09 -0.70 -5.23
CA GLY A 70 20.46 0.05 -6.43
C GLY A 70 19.58 -0.22 -7.65
N TRP A 71 18.32 -0.61 -7.46
CA TRP A 71 17.41 -0.95 -8.56
C TRP A 71 17.03 0.24 -9.45
N PHE A 72 17.09 1.46 -8.91
CA PHE A 72 16.66 2.70 -9.58
C PHE A 72 17.77 3.74 -9.64
N VAL A 73 19.02 3.32 -9.86
CA VAL A 73 20.18 4.23 -9.93
C VAL A 73 20.13 5.12 -11.19
N GLU A 74 19.59 4.60 -12.28
CA GLU A 74 19.38 5.36 -13.52
C GLU A 74 17.94 5.89 -13.55
N GLU A 75 17.78 7.20 -13.78
CA GLU A 75 16.47 7.86 -13.84
C GLU A 75 15.54 7.30 -14.94
N SER A 76 16.10 6.63 -15.95
CA SER A 76 15.34 5.95 -17.00
C SER A 76 14.74 4.60 -16.59
N ILE A 77 15.11 4.07 -15.43
CA ILE A 77 14.60 2.79 -14.93
C ILE A 77 13.45 3.09 -13.98
N ASN A 78 12.23 2.74 -14.38
CA ASN A 78 11.02 2.88 -13.58
C ASN A 78 10.44 1.54 -13.12
N GLN A 79 11.08 0.42 -13.49
CA GLN A 79 10.63 -0.92 -13.11
C GLN A 79 11.82 -1.85 -12.89
N ALA A 80 11.73 -2.66 -11.83
CA ALA A 80 12.63 -3.77 -11.55
C ALA A 80 11.81 -5.06 -11.33
N MET A 81 12.32 -6.19 -11.80
CA MET A 81 11.68 -7.50 -11.64
C MET A 81 12.65 -8.50 -11.05
N ARG A 82 12.16 -9.39 -10.19
CA ARG A 82 12.94 -10.47 -9.59
C ARG A 82 12.10 -11.74 -9.49
N PHE A 83 12.70 -12.88 -9.83
CA PHE A 83 12.06 -14.19 -9.86
C PHE A 83 12.90 -15.20 -9.08
N GLY A 84 12.25 -16.17 -8.45
CA GLY A 84 12.89 -17.16 -7.59
C GLY A 84 13.29 -16.56 -6.26
N ASP A 85 14.61 -16.47 -6.02
CA ASP A 85 15.15 -16.02 -4.73
C ASP A 85 14.95 -14.52 -4.54
N LEU A 86 13.95 -14.14 -3.74
CA LEU A 86 13.63 -12.75 -3.42
C LEU A 86 14.59 -12.17 -2.35
N PRO A 87 14.77 -10.84 -2.29
CA PRO A 87 15.53 -10.19 -1.22
C PRO A 87 14.88 -10.42 0.15
N SER A 88 15.68 -10.34 1.23
CA SER A 88 15.17 -10.58 2.60
C SER A 88 14.02 -9.64 2.98
N TRP A 89 14.09 -8.37 2.57
CA TRP A 89 13.01 -7.42 2.84
C TRP A 89 11.69 -7.80 2.13
N ALA A 90 11.75 -8.52 1.00
CA ALA A 90 10.56 -8.96 0.28
C ALA A 90 9.96 -10.21 0.93
N THR A 91 10.81 -11.10 1.47
CA THR A 91 10.35 -12.24 2.28
C THR A 91 9.74 -11.76 3.60
N GLU A 92 10.35 -10.76 4.26
CA GLU A 92 9.80 -10.13 5.48
C GLU A 92 8.42 -9.49 5.20
N LEU A 93 8.27 -8.80 4.07
CA LEU A 93 6.97 -8.25 3.65
C LEU A 93 5.92 -9.35 3.44
N SER A 94 6.34 -10.49 2.88
CA SER A 94 5.47 -11.66 2.67
C SER A 94 5.03 -12.28 3.99
N ASP A 95 5.93 -12.36 4.97
CA ASP A 95 5.64 -12.85 6.31
C ASP A 95 4.62 -11.97 7.02
N LEU A 96 4.76 -10.64 6.95
CA LEU A 96 3.77 -9.71 7.49
C LEU A 96 2.38 -9.91 6.85
N ILE A 97 2.31 -10.17 5.54
CA ILE A 97 1.04 -10.44 4.86
C ILE A 97 0.42 -11.72 5.42
N ARG A 98 1.20 -12.80 5.53
CA ARG A 98 0.73 -14.08 6.08
C ARG A 98 0.24 -13.93 7.51
N GLU A 99 0.99 -13.27 8.39
CA GLU A 99 0.60 -13.03 9.79
C GLU A 99 -0.75 -12.31 9.91
N THR A 100 -0.96 -11.28 9.08
CA THR A 100 -2.23 -10.54 9.10
C THR A 100 -3.40 -11.35 8.57
N LEU A 101 -3.17 -12.33 7.70
CA LEU A 101 -4.20 -13.23 7.18
C LEU A 101 -4.47 -14.43 8.08
N GLU A 102 -3.48 -14.94 8.82
CA GLU A 102 -3.70 -16.00 9.81
C GLU A 102 -4.57 -15.52 10.99
N SER A 103 -4.49 -14.23 11.30
CA SER A 103 -5.26 -13.61 12.39
C SER A 103 -6.76 -13.45 12.09
N VAL A 104 -7.17 -13.62 10.83
CA VAL A 104 -8.53 -13.36 10.35
C VAL A 104 -8.96 -14.45 9.37
N ASP A 105 -10.12 -15.06 9.59
CA ASP A 105 -10.66 -16.08 8.66
C ASP A 105 -11.25 -15.40 7.42
N LEU A 106 -10.39 -14.77 6.60
CA LEU A 106 -10.77 -14.03 5.41
C LEU A 106 -10.29 -14.73 4.13
N PRO A 107 -11.13 -14.80 3.09
CA PRO A 107 -10.77 -15.41 1.82
C PRO A 107 -9.96 -14.44 0.93
N VAL A 108 -8.97 -13.72 1.49
CA VAL A 108 -8.10 -12.80 0.72
C VAL A 108 -7.16 -13.60 -0.17
N LEU A 109 -6.54 -14.64 0.40
CA LEU A 109 -5.79 -15.66 -0.32
C LEU A 109 -6.47 -17.00 -0.10
N SER A 110 -6.47 -17.88 -1.11
CA SER A 110 -6.87 -19.27 -0.90
C SER A 110 -5.89 -19.95 0.06
N ALA A 111 -6.35 -20.95 0.81
CA ALA A 111 -5.49 -21.72 1.71
C ALA A 111 -4.26 -22.30 0.97
N ASP A 112 -4.45 -22.78 -0.26
CA ASP A 112 -3.35 -23.31 -1.09
C ASP A 112 -2.26 -22.26 -1.39
N LEU A 113 -2.64 -20.98 -1.52
CA LEU A 113 -1.68 -19.89 -1.73
C LEU A 113 -1.05 -19.45 -0.42
N LEU A 114 -1.84 -19.30 0.66
CA LEU A 114 -1.36 -18.84 1.96
C LEU A 114 -0.27 -19.75 2.56
N TRP A 115 -0.37 -21.05 2.31
CA TRP A 115 0.57 -22.05 2.82
C TRP A 115 1.67 -22.45 1.83
N ARG A 116 1.83 -21.72 0.73
CA ARG A 116 2.93 -21.92 -0.22
C ARG A 116 4.25 -21.46 0.39
N GLU A 117 5.34 -22.15 0.05
CA GLU A 117 6.70 -21.75 0.43
C GLU A 117 7.59 -21.63 -0.83
N PRO A 118 8.14 -20.44 -1.13
CA PRO A 118 7.82 -19.16 -0.49
C PRO A 118 6.41 -18.67 -0.84
N LEU A 119 5.81 -17.81 0.00
CA LEU A 119 4.48 -17.24 -0.25
C LEU A 119 4.44 -16.54 -1.62
N PHE A 120 5.46 -15.73 -1.91
CA PHE A 120 5.72 -15.10 -3.20
C PHE A 120 7.12 -15.46 -3.70
N ASP A 121 7.24 -15.76 -4.98
CA ASP A 121 8.47 -16.14 -5.69
C ASP A 121 8.76 -15.20 -6.86
N GLN A 122 7.94 -14.17 -7.03
CA GLN A 122 8.06 -13.18 -8.09
C GLN A 122 7.72 -11.81 -7.51
N LEU A 123 8.51 -10.81 -7.89
CA LEU A 123 8.39 -9.45 -7.41
C LEU A 123 8.60 -8.49 -8.58
N ILE A 124 7.70 -7.51 -8.69
CA ILE A 124 7.84 -6.37 -9.58
C ILE A 124 7.76 -5.12 -8.71
N VAL A 125 8.77 -4.26 -8.81
CA VAL A 125 8.76 -2.95 -8.14
C VAL A 125 8.75 -1.87 -9.21
N ASN A 126 7.75 -1.00 -9.13
CA ASN A 126 7.59 0.13 -10.02
C ASN A 126 7.90 1.41 -9.24
N LEU A 127 8.65 2.31 -9.88
CA LEU A 127 8.90 3.67 -9.42
C LEU A 127 8.09 4.60 -10.31
N TYR A 128 7.25 5.43 -9.71
CA TYR A 128 6.43 6.40 -10.43
C TYR A 128 6.91 7.81 -10.13
N GLN A 129 7.21 8.58 -11.17
CA GLN A 129 7.47 10.01 -11.08
C GLN A 129 6.16 10.81 -11.19
N PRO A 130 6.11 12.03 -10.63
CA PRO A 130 4.95 12.89 -10.79
C PRO A 130 4.60 13.10 -12.28
N GLY A 131 3.36 12.76 -12.66
CA GLY A 131 2.86 12.89 -14.03
C GLY A 131 2.97 11.64 -14.91
N GLU A 132 3.54 10.54 -14.39
CA GLU A 132 3.46 9.23 -15.06
C GLU A 132 2.08 8.59 -14.81
N VAL A 133 1.49 8.00 -15.87
CA VAL A 133 0.18 7.32 -15.87
C VAL A 133 0.36 5.87 -16.29
#